data_AF-A0A947R9P3-F1
#
_entry.id   AF-A0A947R9P3-F1
#
_cell.length_a   1.000
_cell.length_b   1.000
_cell.length_c   1.000
_cell.angle_alpha   90.00
_cell.angle_beta   90.00
_cell.angle_gamma   90.00
#
_symmetry.space_group_name_H-M   'P 1'
#
loop_
_entity.id
_entity.type
_entity.pdbx_description
1 polymer ?
#
loop_
_entity_poly.entity_id
_entity_poly.type
_entity_poly.pdbx_seq_one_letter_code
_entity_poly.pdbx_strand_id
1 'polypeptide(L)' 'MKNKLKVYRAMHNLTQEQLADQVGVSRQTVIAIESDKYLPSLGLAFKIARLFKVKVEDIFTYEGEENEN' A
#
# COMPACT_ATOMS: atom_id res chain seq x y z
N MET A 1 7.99 8.59 3.62
CA MET A 1 7.18 7.83 2.65
C MET A 1 5.72 8.09 2.95
N LYS A 2 4.97 8.60 1.98
CA LYS A 2 3.53 8.80 2.12
C LYS A 2 2.80 7.55 1.64
N ASN A 3 2.02 6.94 2.52
CA ASN A 3 1.28 5.72 2.24
C ASN A 3 -0.23 5.99 2.25
N LYS A 4 -0.89 5.72 1.12
CA LYS A 4 -2.33 5.91 0.93
C LYS A 4 -3.10 4.59 0.93
N LEU A 5 -2.48 3.47 1.30
CA LEU A 5 -3.12 2.15 1.24
C LEU A 5 -4.45 2.11 1.99
N LYS A 6 -4.52 2.72 3.18
CA LYS A 6 -5.76 2.81 3.97
C LYS A 6 -6.88 3.56 3.23
N VAL A 7 -6.52 4.61 2.48
CA VAL A 7 -7.47 5.40 1.69
C VAL A 7 -8.05 4.55 0.57
N TYR A 8 -7.19 3.92 -0.24
CA TYR A 8 -7.63 3.03 -1.31
C TYR A 8 -8.46 1.86 -0.78
N ARG A 9 -8.03 1.24 0.33
CA ARG A 9 -8.78 0.17 0.96
C ARG A 9 -10.20 0.63 1.36
N ALA A 10 -10.32 1.81 1.97
CA ALA A 10 -11.60 2.38 2.37
C ALA A 10 -12.49 2.74 1.17
N MET A 11 -11.92 3.32 0.10
CA MET A 11 -12.65 3.64 -1.15
C MET A 11 -13.26 2.41 -1.80
N HIS A 12 -12.64 1.23 -1.61
CA HIS A 12 -13.11 -0.05 -2.11
C HIS A 12 -13.93 -0.85 -1.09
N ASN A 13 -14.28 -0.27 0.06
CA ASN A 13 -15.04 -0.92 1.14
C ASN A 13 -14.42 -2.25 1.62
N LEU A 14 -13.09 -2.36 1.61
CA LEU A 14 -12.39 -3.56 2.05
C LEU A 14 -12.01 -3.47 3.54
N THR A 15 -12.16 -4.57 4.26
CA THR A 15 -11.49 -4.76 5.56
C THR A 15 -10.00 -5.06 5.34
N GLN A 16 -9.18 -4.93 6.38
CA GLN A 16 -7.76 -5.29 6.31
C GLN A 16 -7.57 -6.77 5.99
N GLU A 17 -8.45 -7.64 6.49
CA GLU A 17 -8.46 -9.09 6.19
C GLU A 17 -8.75 -9.33 4.70
N GLN A 18 -9.79 -8.70 4.16
CA GLN A 18 -10.16 -8.87 2.75
C GLN A 18 -9.07 -8.37 1.80
N LEU A 19 -8.38 -7.28 2.14
CA LEU A 19 -7.23 -6.82 1.37
C LEU A 19 -6.07 -7.83 1.45
N ALA A 20 -5.78 -8.33 2.65
CA ALA A 20 -4.76 -9.34 2.89
C ALA A 20 -4.99 -10.61 2.05
N ASP A 21 -6.22 -11.13 2.04
CA ASP A 21 -6.61 -12.28 1.23
C ASP A 21 -6.38 -12.04 -0.26
N GLN A 22 -6.83 -10.88 -0.78
CA GLN A 22 -6.70 -10.54 -2.20
C GLN A 22 -5.24 -10.38 -2.64
N VAL A 23 -4.38 -9.85 -1.75
CA VAL A 23 -2.95 -9.67 -2.04
C VAL A 23 -2.06 -10.80 -1.52
N GLY A 24 -2.65 -11.85 -0.93
CA GLY A 24 -1.96 -13.07 -0.51
C GLY A 24 -0.93 -12.84 0.59
N VAL A 25 -1.27 -12.02 1.59
CA VAL A 25 -0.43 -11.74 2.77
C VAL A 25 -1.27 -11.86 4.04
N SER A 26 -0.64 -11.81 5.21
CA SER A 26 -1.40 -11.80 6.46
C SER A 26 -2.08 -10.45 6.70
N ARG A 27 -3.19 -10.43 7.45
CA ARG A 27 -3.79 -9.17 7.94
C ARG A 27 -2.79 -8.31 8.71
N GLN A 28 -1.86 -8.91 9.47
CA GLN A 28 -0.82 -8.18 10.20
C GLN A 28 0.13 -7.45 9.25
N THR A 29 0.43 -8.03 8.09
CA THR A 29 1.19 -7.36 7.03
C THR A 29 0.48 -6.12 6.55
N VAL A 30 -0.83 -6.20 6.28
CA VAL A 30 -1.63 -5.02 5.89
C VAL A 30 -1.64 -3.95 6.98
N ILE A 31 -1.83 -4.32 8.25
CA ILE A 31 -1.78 -3.39 9.39
C ILE A 31 -0.42 -2.68 9.46
N ALA A 32 0.67 -3.43 9.32
CA ALA A 32 2.02 -2.90 9.39
C ALA A 32 2.31 -1.93 8.23
N ILE A 33 1.83 -2.23 7.02
CA ILE A 33 1.92 -1.32 5.87
C ILE A 33 1.10 -0.05 6.16
N GLU A 34 -0.17 -0.15 6.53
CA GLU A 34 -1.04 1.01 6.79
C GLU A 34 -0.57 1.90 7.93
N SER A 35 0.26 1.37 8.82
CA SER A 35 0.83 2.09 9.96
C SER A 35 2.25 2.60 9.71
N ASP A 36 2.73 2.50 8.46
CA ASP A 36 4.10 2.86 8.05
C ASP A 36 5.23 2.13 8.80
N LYS A 37 4.90 1.01 9.46
CA LYS A 37 5.84 0.16 10.20
C LYS A 37 6.53 -0.88 9.31
N TYR A 38 6.03 -1.07 8.10
CA TYR A 38 6.57 -2.03 7.15
C TYR A 38 6.46 -1.49 5.72
N LEU A 39 7.60 -1.44 5.04
CA LEU A 39 7.67 -1.16 3.61
C LEU A 39 7.36 -2.46 2.84
N PRO A 40 6.32 -2.49 1.99
CA PRO A 40 6.05 -3.66 1.17
C PRO A 40 7.21 -3.94 0.20
N SER A 41 7.45 -5.21 -0.12
CA SER A 41 8.31 -5.56 -1.24
C SER A 41 7.77 -4.97 -2.55
N LEU A 42 8.65 -4.76 -3.53
CA LEU A 42 8.24 -4.21 -4.84
C LEU A 42 7.11 -5.04 -5.48
N GLY A 43 7.20 -6.38 -5.38
CA GLY A 43 6.16 -7.27 -5.90
C GLY A 43 4.81 -7.10 -5.19
N LEU A 44 4.81 -6.93 -3.86
CA LEU A 44 3.60 -6.67 -3.09
C LEU A 44 2.99 -5.29 -3.44
N ALA A 45 3.84 -4.27 -3.58
CA ALA A 45 3.41 -2.94 -3.99
C ALA A 45 2.72 -2.96 -5.37
N PHE A 46 3.30 -3.66 -6.36
CA PHE A 46 2.66 -3.84 -7.66
C PHE A 46 1.36 -4.63 -7.60
N LYS A 47 1.28 -5.67 -6.75
CA LYS A 47 0.05 -6.46 -6.59
C LYS A 47 -1.09 -5.60 -6.03
N ILE A 48 -0.80 -4.78 -5.01
CA ILE A 48 -1.74 -3.83 -4.42
C ILE A 48 -2.17 -2.78 -5.46
N ALA A 49 -1.24 -2.19 -6.20
CA ALA A 49 -1.56 -1.20 -7.23
C ALA A 49 -2.46 -1.76 -8.34
N ARG A 50 -2.17 -2.98 -8.81
CA ARG A 50 -3.00 -3.69 -9.79
C ARG A 50 -4.41 -3.98 -9.25
N LEU A 51 -4.53 -4.34 -7.98
CA LEU A 51 -5.83 -4.59 -7.37
C LEU A 51 -6.73 -3.35 -7.45
N PHE A 52 -6.18 -2.17 -7.16
CA PHE A 52 -6.91 -0.91 -7.20
C PHE A 52 -6.91 -0.23 -8.58
N LYS A 53 -6.27 -0.83 -9.59
CA LYS A 53 -6.15 -0.30 -10.96
C LYS A 53 -5.52 1.09 -11.02
N VAL A 54 -4.52 1.33 -10.18
CA VAL A 54 -3.74 2.58 -10.13
C VAL A 54 -2.25 2.30 -10.28
N LYS A 55 -1.44 3.34 -10.33
CA LYS A 55 0.02 3.19 -10.32
C LYS A 55 0.52 2.96 -8.90
N VAL A 56 1.73 2.42 -8.76
CA VAL A 56 2.34 2.18 -7.44
C VAL A 56 2.53 3.50 -6.69
N GLU A 57 2.93 4.55 -7.40
CA GLU A 57 3.22 5.88 -6.86
C GLU A 57 1.97 6.60 -6.33
N ASP A 58 0.79 6.21 -6.82
CA ASP A 58 -0.50 6.73 -6.35
C ASP A 58 -0.81 6.25 -4.92
N ILE A 59 -0.26 5.09 -4.53
CA ILE A 59 -0.44 4.47 -3.21
C ILE A 59 0.77 4.71 -2.31
N PHE A 60 1.97 4.58 -2.88
CA PHE A 60 3.24 4.55 -2.16
C PHE A 60 4.17 5.61 -2.75
N THR A 61 4.30 6.74 -2.06
CA THR A 61 5.17 7.85 -2.50
C THR A 61 6.41 7.91 -1.61
N TYR A 62 7.59 7.75 -2.20
CA TYR A 62 8.84 7.99 -1.48
C TYR A 62 9.15 9.48 -1.53
N GLU A 63 8.93 10.17 -0.42
CA GLU A 63 9.45 11.51 -0.17
C GLU A 63 10.91 11.32 0.30
N GLY A 64 11.80 10.98 -0.65
CA GLY A 64 13.23 11.20 -0.45
C GLY A 64 13.53 12.69 -0.58
N GLU A 65 14.56 13.16 0.12
CA GLU A 65 14.98 14.57 0.19
C GLU A 65 14.75 15.29 -1.14
N GLU A 66 14.07 16.43 -1.04
CA GLU A 66 13.90 17.39 -2.14
C GLU A 66 15.17 17.42 -2.97
N ASN A 67 15.05 17.24 -4.28
CA ASN A 67 16.16 17.46 -5.20
C ASN A 67 16.78 18.82 -4.83
N GLU A 68 17.98 18.81 -4.24
CA GLU A 68 18.87 19.95 -4.26
C GLU A 68 19.10 20.29 -5.73
N ASN A 69 18.40 21.30 -6.22
CA ASN A 69 18.69 22.03 -7.45
C ASN A 69 18.21 23.47 -7.31
#